data_AF-A0A8T4PGB0-F1
#
_entry.id   AF-A0A8T4PGB0-F1
#
_cell.length_a   1.000
_cell.length_b   1.000
_cell.length_c   1.000
_cell.angle_alpha   90.00
_cell.angle_beta   90.00
_cell.angle_gamma   90.00
#
_symmetry.space_group_name_H-M   'P 1'
#
loop_
_entity.id
_entity.type
_entity.pdbx_description
1 polymer ?
#
loop_
_entity_poly.entity_id
_entity_poly.type
_entity_poly.pdbx_seq_one_letter_code
_entity_poly.pdbx_strand_id
1 'polypeptide(L)'
;MKLFGKTLKEYILPIKYYIIGAVLVVPLQYYVAVPLSDRLPFILNLTQALWALMVALSVIKLTVLYDFNFKNVLFLGILYSVIIHGLKAFVFRVFLFPYPGFSIGQIHWNLFNRFLYGSFLVMVIVIILGFMFIKLKNNPEVRKSASRL
;
A
#
# COMPACT_ATOMS: atom_id res chain seq x y z
N MET A 1 5.84 6.99 -21.47
CA MET A 1 6.28 5.62 -21.12
C MET A 1 5.09 4.82 -20.61
N LYS A 2 4.95 3.54 -21.02
CA LYS A 2 3.91 2.62 -20.51
C LYS A 2 4.58 1.49 -19.74
N LEU A 3 3.97 1.07 -18.63
CA LEU A 3 4.41 -0.03 -17.78
C LEU A 3 3.32 -1.11 -17.78
N PHE A 4 3.65 -2.28 -18.34
CA PHE A 4 2.68 -3.36 -18.57
C PHE A 4 1.42 -2.89 -19.32
N GLY A 5 1.61 -2.05 -20.34
CA GLY A 5 0.54 -1.54 -21.21
C GLY A 5 -0.24 -0.33 -20.67
N LYS A 6 -0.03 0.08 -19.42
CA LYS A 6 -0.70 1.24 -18.79
C LYS A 6 0.27 2.38 -18.51
N THR A 7 -0.17 3.62 -18.62
CA THR A 7 0.59 4.81 -18.22
C THR A 7 0.50 5.03 -16.71
N LEU A 8 1.45 5.77 -16.12
CA LEU A 8 1.41 6.10 -14.69
C LEU A 8 0.12 6.84 -14.29
N LYS A 9 -0.40 7.70 -15.17
CA LYS A 9 -1.70 8.37 -14.98
C LYS A 9 -2.85 7.37 -14.85
N GLU A 10 -2.86 6.30 -15.64
CA GLU A 10 -3.87 5.25 -15.54
C GLU A 10 -3.74 4.40 -14.27
N TYR A 11 -2.52 4.25 -13.72
CA TYR A 11 -2.33 3.62 -12.40
C TYR A 11 -2.85 4.50 -11.26
N ILE A 12 -2.59 5.82 -11.32
CA ILE A 12 -2.80 6.73 -10.17
C ILE A 12 -4.19 7.35 -10.18
N LEU A 13 -4.63 7.91 -11.31
CA LEU A 13 -5.82 8.77 -11.37
C LEU A 13 -7.09 8.09 -10.83
N PRO A 14 -7.38 6.81 -11.15
CA PRO A 14 -8.56 6.13 -10.64
C PRO A 14 -8.59 5.96 -9.12
N ILE A 15 -7.41 5.88 -8.49
CA ILE A 15 -7.23 5.55 -7.07
C ILE A 15 -6.59 6.70 -6.29
N LYS A 16 -6.52 7.91 -6.86
CA LYS A 16 -5.80 9.06 -6.31
C LYS A 16 -6.18 9.37 -4.85
N TYR A 17 -7.45 9.22 -4.50
CA TYR A 17 -7.93 9.47 -3.14
C TYR A 17 -7.51 8.39 -2.15
N TYR A 18 -7.39 7.12 -2.60
CA TYR A 18 -6.83 6.05 -1.77
C TYR A 18 -5.33 6.26 -1.53
N ILE A 19 -4.61 6.74 -2.56
CA ILE A 19 -3.20 7.13 -2.42
C ILE A 19 -3.05 8.29 -1.43
N ILE A 20 -3.84 9.35 -1.56
CA ILE A 20 -3.81 10.50 -0.63
C ILE A 20 -4.11 10.02 0.79
N GLY A 21 -5.14 9.18 0.98
CA GLY A 21 -5.47 8.60 2.28
C GLY A 21 -4.29 7.81 2.87
N ALA A 22 -3.67 6.93 2.08
CA ALA A 22 -2.51 6.17 2.51
C ALA A 22 -1.32 7.06 2.88
N VAL A 23 -1.08 8.14 2.12
CA VAL A 23 -0.05 9.14 2.44
C VAL A 23 -0.35 9.83 3.76
N LEU A 24 -1.59 10.25 4.02
CA LEU A 24 -1.99 10.93 5.26
C LEU A 24 -1.96 10.01 6.50
N VAL A 25 -2.13 8.70 6.31
CA VAL A 25 -1.97 7.73 7.40
C VAL A 25 -0.52 7.70 7.91
N VAL A 26 0.48 7.95 7.07
CA VAL A 26 1.90 7.95 7.48
C VAL A 26 2.21 9.02 8.55
N PRO A 27 1.97 10.32 8.36
CA PRO A 27 2.16 11.32 9.41
C PRO A 27 1.29 11.05 10.62
N LEU A 28 0.03 10.60 10.43
CA LEU A 28 -0.85 10.24 11.55
C LEU A 28 -0.20 9.15 12.44
N GLN A 29 0.48 8.18 11.83
CA GLN A 29 1.18 7.15 12.59
C GLN A 29 2.32 7.72 13.43
N TYR A 30 3.11 8.64 12.89
CA TYR A 30 4.24 9.22 13.61
C TYR A 30 3.85 10.23 14.67
N TYR A 31 2.92 11.14 14.37
CA TYR A 31 2.53 12.23 15.26
C TYR A 31 1.49 11.82 16.31
N VAL A 32 0.68 10.80 16.04
CA VAL A 32 -0.45 10.44 16.91
C VAL A 32 -0.34 9.00 17.39
N ALA A 33 -0.26 8.02 16.47
CA ALA A 33 -0.35 6.63 16.85
C ALA A 33 0.84 6.15 17.70
N VAL A 34 2.07 6.52 17.32
CA VAL A 34 3.28 6.15 18.07
C VAL A 34 3.28 6.76 19.48
N PRO A 35 3.08 8.09 19.68
CA PRO A 35 3.05 8.67 21.02
C PRO A 35 1.93 8.14 21.93
N LEU A 36 0.78 7.76 21.35
CA LEU A 36 -0.35 7.22 22.12
C LEU A 36 -0.28 5.71 22.33
N SER A 37 0.64 5.00 21.67
CA SER A 37 0.65 3.54 21.66
C SER A 37 0.90 2.90 23.03
N ASP A 38 1.61 3.57 23.92
CA ASP A 38 1.85 3.08 25.29
C ASP A 38 0.54 3.03 26.11
N ARG A 39 -0.42 3.91 25.81
CA ARG A 39 -1.72 3.98 26.49
C ARG A 39 -2.82 3.28 25.72
N LEU A 40 -2.75 3.32 24.39
CA LEU A 40 -3.77 2.81 23.47
C LEU A 40 -3.09 1.99 22.35
N PRO A 41 -2.61 0.77 22.65
CA PRO A 41 -1.77 -0.01 21.73
C PRO A 41 -2.48 -0.36 20.42
N PHE A 42 -3.81 -0.42 20.41
CA PHE A 42 -4.60 -0.73 19.21
C PHE A 42 -4.52 0.37 18.13
N ILE A 43 -4.17 1.61 18.45
CA ILE A 43 -4.15 2.71 17.48
C ILE A 43 -3.11 2.46 16.37
N LEU A 44 -1.98 1.82 16.71
CA LEU A 44 -1.00 1.40 15.71
C LEU A 44 -1.59 0.39 14.73
N ASN A 45 -2.32 -0.61 15.24
CA ASN A 45 -2.95 -1.62 14.40
C ASN A 45 -4.06 -1.01 13.53
N LEU A 46 -4.84 -0.08 14.08
CA LEU A 46 -5.88 0.63 13.35
C LEU A 46 -5.28 1.43 12.18
N THR A 47 -4.27 2.23 12.44
CA THR A 47 -3.60 3.00 11.38
C THR A 47 -2.88 2.10 10.38
N GLN A 48 -2.38 0.93 10.79
CA GLN A 48 -1.87 -0.08 9.85
C GLN A 48 -2.98 -0.63 8.95
N ALA A 49 -4.13 -0.98 9.53
CA ALA A 49 -5.28 -1.47 8.79
C ALA A 49 -5.82 -0.41 7.82
N LEU A 50 -5.77 0.88 8.17
CA LEU A 50 -6.25 1.97 7.31
C LEU A 50 -5.47 2.05 5.99
N TRP A 51 -4.13 2.08 6.01
CA TRP A 51 -3.40 2.11 4.73
C TRP A 51 -3.54 0.78 3.99
N ALA A 52 -3.60 -0.35 4.70
CA ALA A 52 -3.81 -1.67 4.08
C ALA A 52 -5.16 -1.74 3.34
N LEU A 53 -6.21 -1.14 3.92
CA LEU A 53 -7.51 -1.00 3.29
C LEU A 53 -7.43 -0.15 2.02
N MET A 54 -6.68 0.96 2.03
CA MET A 54 -6.49 1.78 0.82
C MET A 54 -5.81 0.99 -0.31
N VAL A 55 -4.81 0.16 0.01
CA VAL A 55 -4.17 -0.76 -0.94
C VAL A 55 -5.19 -1.76 -1.47
N ALA A 56 -5.96 -2.41 -0.59
CA ALA A 56 -6.96 -3.40 -0.98
C ALA A 56 -8.03 -2.82 -1.91
N LEU A 57 -8.61 -1.67 -1.54
CA LEU A 57 -9.61 -0.97 -2.36
C LEU A 57 -9.04 -0.56 -3.72
N SER A 58 -7.76 -0.19 -3.77
CA SER A 58 -7.09 0.15 -5.04
C SER A 58 -6.95 -1.07 -5.95
N VAL A 59 -6.54 -2.21 -5.41
CA VAL A 59 -6.45 -3.48 -6.16
C VAL A 59 -7.81 -3.86 -6.73
N ILE A 60 -8.85 -3.82 -5.89
CA ILE A 60 -10.22 -4.14 -6.29
C ILE A 60 -10.68 -3.21 -7.41
N LYS A 61 -10.59 -1.89 -7.18
CA LYS A 61 -11.04 -0.88 -8.14
C LYS A 61 -10.37 -1.03 -9.49
N LEU A 62 -9.04 -1.15 -9.51
CA LEU A 62 -8.28 -1.24 -10.76
C LEU A 62 -8.50 -2.57 -11.49
N THR A 63 -8.62 -3.67 -10.76
CA THR A 63 -8.84 -5.00 -11.35
C THR A 63 -10.24 -5.11 -11.96
N VAL A 64 -11.26 -4.73 -11.18
CA VAL A 64 -12.67 -4.93 -11.53
C VAL A 64 -13.14 -3.87 -12.52
N LEU A 65 -12.77 -2.60 -12.35
CA LEU A 65 -13.32 -1.50 -13.15
C LEU A 65 -12.40 -0.99 -14.27
N TYR A 66 -11.09 -1.19 -14.17
CA TYR A 66 -10.11 -0.62 -15.13
C TYR A 66 -9.33 -1.67 -15.92
N ASP A 67 -9.77 -2.93 -15.82
CA ASP A 67 -9.22 -4.06 -16.54
C ASP A 67 -7.72 -4.34 -16.28
N PHE A 68 -7.27 -4.14 -15.04
CA PHE A 68 -5.89 -4.44 -14.69
C PHE A 68 -5.65 -5.94 -14.59
N ASN A 69 -4.54 -6.41 -15.18
CA ASN A 69 -4.08 -7.79 -15.06
C ASN A 69 -3.08 -7.92 -13.89
N PHE A 70 -2.62 -9.15 -13.64
CA PHE A 70 -1.78 -9.45 -12.48
C PHE A 70 -0.44 -8.68 -12.50
N LYS A 71 0.17 -8.46 -13.67
CA LYS A 71 1.42 -7.67 -13.78
C LYS A 71 1.19 -6.21 -13.38
N ASN A 72 0.04 -5.63 -13.78
CA ASN A 72 -0.34 -4.29 -13.35
C ASN A 72 -0.54 -4.23 -11.82
N VAL A 73 -1.19 -5.24 -11.26
CA VAL A 73 -1.43 -5.32 -9.81
C VAL A 73 -0.12 -5.45 -9.03
N LEU A 74 0.84 -6.26 -9.48
CA LEU A 74 2.17 -6.32 -8.88
C LEU A 74 2.89 -4.96 -8.91
N PHE A 75 2.83 -4.25 -10.03
CA PHE A 75 3.39 -2.90 -10.11
C PHE A 75 2.71 -1.92 -9.15
N LEU A 76 1.40 -2.02 -8.97
CA LEU A 76 0.67 -1.24 -7.97
C LEU A 76 1.19 -1.51 -6.55
N GLY A 77 1.55 -2.76 -6.24
CA GLY A 77 2.18 -3.11 -4.96
C GLY A 77 3.54 -2.44 -4.77
N ILE A 78 4.37 -2.37 -5.81
CA ILE A 78 5.63 -1.62 -5.78
C ILE A 78 5.36 -0.13 -5.55
N LEU A 79 4.38 0.45 -6.25
CA LEU A 79 3.99 1.85 -6.11
C LEU A 79 3.58 2.17 -4.67
N TYR A 80 2.68 1.37 -4.08
CA TYR A 80 2.25 1.55 -2.69
C TYR A 80 3.36 1.28 -1.68
N SER A 81 4.27 0.35 -1.96
CA SER A 81 5.44 0.10 -1.13
C SER A 81 6.33 1.34 -1.04
N VAL A 82 6.63 1.96 -2.19
CA VAL A 82 7.40 3.22 -2.24
C VAL A 82 6.65 4.36 -1.57
N ILE A 83 5.35 4.53 -1.84
CA ILE A 83 4.56 5.62 -1.26
C ILE A 83 4.45 5.48 0.26
N ILE A 84 4.06 4.32 0.78
CA ILE A 84 3.80 4.18 2.22
C ILE A 84 5.11 3.96 2.98
N HIS A 85 5.87 2.96 2.59
CA HIS A 85 7.05 2.55 3.35
C HIS A 85 8.30 3.34 2.98
N GLY A 86 8.38 3.84 1.74
CA GLY A 86 9.40 4.82 1.38
C GLY A 86 9.24 6.13 2.16
N LEU A 87 8.01 6.66 2.30
CA LEU A 87 7.78 7.81 3.19
C LEU A 87 8.14 7.48 4.65
N LYS A 88 7.70 6.33 5.18
CA LYS A 88 7.99 5.96 6.57
C LYS A 88 9.47 5.83 6.86
N ALA A 89 10.23 5.16 5.99
CA ALA A 89 11.64 4.92 6.18
C ALA A 89 12.46 6.17 5.81
N PHE A 90 12.38 6.63 4.57
CA PHE A 90 13.34 7.60 4.05
C PHE A 90 12.96 9.06 4.28
N VAL A 91 11.69 9.35 4.56
CA VAL A 91 11.27 10.73 4.92
C VAL A 91 11.19 10.86 6.43
N PHE A 92 10.32 10.09 7.06
CA PHE A 92 10.05 10.26 8.49
C PHE A 92 11.22 9.80 9.36
N ARG A 93 11.82 8.63 9.13
CA ARG A 93 12.95 8.17 9.97
C ARG A 93 14.28 8.82 9.67
N VAL A 94 14.43 9.48 8.52
CA VAL A 94 15.68 10.21 8.22
C VAL A 94 15.60 11.65 8.74
N PHE A 95 14.50 12.36 8.46
CA PHE A 95 14.46 13.81 8.66
C PHE A 95 13.63 14.27 9.86
N LEU A 96 12.58 13.52 10.25
CA LEU A 96 11.60 14.00 11.24
C LEU A 96 11.70 13.26 12.59
N PHE A 97 12.02 11.97 12.55
CA PHE A 97 12.11 11.07 13.70
C PHE A 97 13.34 10.16 13.59
N PRO A 98 14.56 10.75 13.57
CA PRO A 98 15.81 10.01 13.42
C PRO A 98 16.03 9.01 14.55
N TYR A 99 16.84 7.99 14.29
CA TYR A 99 17.28 7.02 15.32
C TYR A 99 18.38 7.65 16.18
N PRO A 100 18.10 8.05 17.44
CA PRO A 100 19.14 8.60 18.29
C PRO A 100 20.13 7.50 18.67
N GLY A 101 21.43 7.81 18.59
CA GLY A 101 22.49 6.91 19.04
C GLY A 101 22.85 5.76 18.09
N PHE A 102 22.30 5.71 16.87
CA PHE A 102 22.65 4.69 15.88
C PHE A 102 23.85 5.14 15.03
N SER A 103 24.75 4.22 14.71
CA SER A 103 25.81 4.47 13.71
C SER A 103 25.23 4.55 12.29
N ILE A 104 25.99 5.15 11.36
CA ILE A 104 25.56 5.29 9.95
C ILE A 104 25.19 3.92 9.34
N GLY A 105 25.99 2.88 9.59
CA GLY A 105 25.69 1.52 9.09
C GLY A 105 24.39 0.96 9.68
N GLN A 106 24.15 1.17 10.98
CA GLN A 106 22.91 0.75 11.64
C GLN A 106 21.70 1.50 11.10
N ILE A 107 21.83 2.80 10.80
CA ILE A 107 20.76 3.60 10.21
C ILE A 107 20.35 3.00 8.86
N HIS A 108 21.30 2.78 7.94
CA HIS A 108 21.00 2.22 6.61
C HIS A 108 20.31 0.86 6.71
N TRP A 109 20.83 -0.04 7.54
CA TRP A 109 20.25 -1.36 7.75
C TRP A 109 18.82 -1.29 8.31
N ASN A 110 18.58 -0.42 9.28
CA ASN A 110 17.25 -0.25 9.88
C ASN A 110 16.24 0.37 8.92
N LEU A 111 16.64 1.37 8.14
CA LEU A 111 15.80 1.98 7.12
C LEU A 111 15.40 0.95 6.06
N PHE A 112 16.38 0.18 5.57
CA PHE A 112 16.16 -0.85 4.57
C PHE A 112 15.25 -1.97 5.10
N ASN A 113 15.50 -2.48 6.29
CA ASN A 113 14.66 -3.53 6.89
C ASN A 113 13.22 -3.07 7.09
N ARG A 114 13.01 -1.82 7.53
CA ARG A 114 11.66 -1.28 7.69
C ARG A 114 10.95 -1.08 6.36
N PHE A 115 11.68 -0.63 5.35
CA PHE A 115 11.15 -0.54 4.00
C PHE A 115 10.74 -1.91 3.48
N LEU A 116 11.63 -2.91 3.57
CA LEU A 116 11.37 -4.27 3.08
C LEU A 116 10.24 -4.96 3.84
N TYR A 117 10.24 -4.93 5.17
CA TYR A 117 9.21 -5.57 5.99
C TYR A 117 7.82 -4.99 5.69
N GLY A 118 7.73 -3.66 5.60
CA GLY A 118 6.49 -3.02 5.23
C GLY A 118 6.04 -3.32 3.81
N SER A 119 6.96 -3.22 2.85
CA SER A 119 6.71 -3.52 1.44
C SER A 119 6.27 -4.98 1.23
N PHE A 120 6.84 -5.91 2.00
CA PHE A 120 6.41 -7.31 1.98
C PHE A 120 4.93 -7.45 2.32
N LEU A 121 4.44 -6.77 3.37
CA LEU A 121 3.02 -6.79 3.72
C LEU A 121 2.12 -6.21 2.61
N VAL A 122 2.53 -5.10 1.98
CA VAL A 122 1.83 -4.55 0.82
C VAL A 122 1.74 -5.58 -0.30
N MET A 123 2.87 -6.24 -0.62
CA MET A 123 2.93 -7.23 -1.69
C MET A 123 2.07 -8.45 -1.40
N VAL A 124 2.04 -8.94 -0.16
CA VAL A 124 1.15 -10.04 0.25
C VAL A 124 -0.31 -9.68 0.00
N ILE A 125 -0.76 -8.50 0.44
CA ILE A 125 -2.14 -8.02 0.22
C ILE A 125 -2.45 -7.98 -1.28
N VAL A 126 -1.55 -7.38 -2.06
CA VAL A 126 -1.69 -7.19 -3.50
C VAL A 126 -1.73 -8.52 -4.26
N ILE A 127 -0.91 -9.49 -3.88
CA ILE A 127 -0.89 -10.82 -4.50
C ILE A 127 -2.18 -11.58 -4.20
N ILE A 128 -2.58 -11.65 -2.91
CA ILE A 128 -3.78 -12.39 -2.49
C ILE A 128 -5.03 -11.79 -3.15
N LEU A 129 -5.22 -10.48 -3.03
CA LEU A 129 -6.41 -9.82 -3.58
C LEU A 129 -6.36 -9.75 -5.11
N GLY A 130 -5.19 -9.50 -5.70
CA GLY A 130 -5.01 -9.49 -7.14
C GLY A 130 -5.40 -10.84 -7.76
N PHE A 131 -4.90 -11.93 -7.20
CA PHE A 131 -5.27 -13.28 -7.64
C PHE A 131 -6.77 -13.54 -7.49
N MET A 132 -7.33 -13.25 -6.31
CA MET A 132 -8.74 -13.47 -6.01
C MET A 132 -9.66 -12.71 -6.97
N PHE A 133 -9.47 -11.39 -7.13
CA PHE A 133 -10.37 -10.56 -7.94
C PHE A 133 -10.19 -10.76 -9.45
N ILE A 134 -8.98 -11.09 -9.93
CA ILE A 134 -8.79 -11.47 -11.35
C ILE A 134 -9.53 -12.78 -11.63
N LYS A 135 -9.42 -13.77 -10.74
CA LYS A 135 -10.12 -15.05 -10.90
C LYS A 135 -11.64 -14.87 -10.87
N LEU A 136 -12.16 -14.07 -9.92
CA LEU A 136 -13.59 -13.75 -9.83
C LEU A 136 -14.09 -13.04 -11.10
N LYS A 137 -13.35 -12.05 -11.57
CA LYS A 137 -13.68 -11.31 -12.79
C LYS A 137 -13.70 -12.20 -14.04
N ASN A 138 -12.84 -13.20 -14.10
CA ASN A 138 -12.78 -14.11 -15.26
C ASN A 138 -13.71 -15.32 -15.13
N ASN A 139 -14.43 -15.46 -14.01
CA ASN A 139 -15.38 -16.54 -13.81
C ASN A 139 -16.70 -16.24 -14.57
N PRO A 140 -17.10 -17.08 -15.54
CA PRO A 140 -18.33 -16.89 -16.31
C PRO A 140 -19.62 -16.89 -15.47
N GLU A 141 -19.69 -17.68 -14.39
CA GLU A 141 -20.87 -17.77 -13.53
C GLU A 141 -21.08 -16.48 -12.73
N VAL A 142 -19.98 -15.88 -12.24
CA VAL A 142 -20.00 -14.59 -11.55
C VAL A 142 -20.47 -13.49 -12.49
N ARG A 143 -19.96 -13.47 -13.73
CA ARG A 143 -20.40 -12.51 -14.77
C ARG A 143 -21.88 -12.64 -15.08
N LYS A 144 -22.37 -13.87 -15.25
CA LYS A 144 -23.79 -14.16 -15.52
C LYS A 144 -24.72 -13.77 -14.37
N SER A 145 -24.23 -13.84 -13.13
CA SER A 145 -24.99 -13.43 -11.95
C SER A 145 -24.99 -11.90 -11.78
N ALA A 146 -23.86 -11.24 -12.05
CA ALA A 146 -23.75 -9.78 -11.97
C ALA A 146 -24.57 -9.06 -13.06
N SER A 147 -24.76 -9.66 -14.23
CA SER A 147 -25.60 -9.08 -15.30
C SER A 147 -27.11 -9.20 -15.05
N ARG A 148 -27.52 -9.81 -13.94
CA ARG A 148 -28.93 -10.00 -13.55
C ARG A 148 -29.36 -9.05 -12.41
N LEU A 149 -28.43 -8.29 -11.86
CA LEU A 149 -28.64 -7.23 -10.86
C LEU A 149 -28.67 -5.88 -11.59
#